data_AF-C3Y093-F1
#
_entry.id   AF-C3Y093-F1
#
_cell.length_a   1.000
_cell.length_b   1.000
_cell.length_c   1.000
_cell.angle_alpha   90.00
_cell.angle_beta   90.00
_cell.angle_gamma   90.00
#
_symmetry.space_group_name_H-M   'P 1'
#
loop_
_entity.id
_entity.type
_entity.pdbx_description
1 polymer ?
#
loop_
_entity_poly.entity_id
_entity_poly.type
_entity_poly.pdbx_seq_one_letter_code
_entity_poly.pdbx_strand_id
1 'polypeptide(L)'
;PVNTKSWLEENEKFFLPPVCNKMMHNWQLKVMFVGGPNQRKDYHIEEGEELFYMVKGDMCLKIVEQGKHKDVVIKEGEVFLLPARIQHSPQREENTIGLVLERERASGETDGLRYFIDGTTERLYEKWFHCTDLGAELKPIIDGYFNSTQFKTGKPIPEELQANLPFELDMKTVVMKPFPLKDWLQEHRKDLDEDGGVSMFGDKFQFETRMFGSGKAEGNNATAETWLWQLEGEAKVTVGDRVHNLVAHDSLLIAPGQM
;
A
#
# COMPACT_ATOMS: atom_id res chain seq x y z
N PRO A 1 7.57 -15.58 -13.91
CA PRO A 1 6.71 -15.76 -12.73
C PRO A 1 7.57 -15.88 -11.47
N VAL A 2 7.08 -15.38 -10.34
CA VAL A 2 7.70 -15.54 -9.02
C VAL A 2 6.64 -16.13 -8.10
N ASN A 3 6.93 -17.26 -7.45
CA ASN A 3 6.00 -17.79 -6.46
C ASN A 3 6.08 -16.95 -5.18
N THR A 4 5.01 -16.23 -4.87
CA THR A 4 4.95 -15.29 -3.74
C THR A 4 5.17 -15.98 -2.40
N LYS A 5 4.67 -17.21 -2.22
CA LYS A 5 4.87 -17.99 -1.00
C LYS A 5 6.35 -18.36 -0.81
N SER A 6 6.97 -18.97 -1.82
CA SER A 6 8.40 -19.31 -1.76
C SER A 6 9.27 -18.06 -1.61
N TRP A 7 8.93 -16.97 -2.30
CA TRP A 7 9.65 -15.70 -2.18
C TRP A 7 9.57 -15.12 -0.76
N LEU A 8 8.41 -15.20 -0.11
CA LEU A 8 8.26 -14.80 1.30
C LEU A 8 9.12 -15.65 2.24
N GLU A 9 9.10 -16.98 2.07
CA GLU A 9 9.92 -17.91 2.87
C GLU A 9 11.42 -17.62 2.70
N GLU A 10 11.90 -17.43 1.48
CA GLU A 10 13.30 -17.10 1.18
C GLU A 10 13.74 -15.74 1.75
N ASN A 11 12.79 -14.83 1.99
CA ASN A 11 13.04 -13.47 2.43
C ASN A 11 12.59 -13.19 3.87
N GLU A 12 12.24 -14.22 4.64
CA GLU A 12 11.68 -14.11 5.99
C GLU A 12 12.47 -13.14 6.89
N LYS A 13 13.81 -13.21 6.83
CA LYS A 13 14.73 -12.36 7.60
C LYS A 13 14.54 -10.85 7.40
N PHE A 14 13.97 -10.41 6.28
CA PHE A 14 13.74 -8.99 5.99
C PHE A 14 12.45 -8.45 6.61
N PHE A 15 11.55 -9.33 7.02
CA PHE A 15 10.26 -8.96 7.63
C PHE A 15 10.34 -8.80 9.15
N LEU A 16 11.56 -8.88 9.70
CA LEU A 16 11.87 -8.65 11.09
C LEU A 16 12.63 -7.32 11.26
N PRO A 17 12.60 -6.70 12.45
CA PRO A 17 13.43 -5.55 12.77
C PRO A 17 14.92 -5.84 12.52
N PRO A 18 15.71 -4.84 12.07
CA PRO A 18 15.34 -3.43 11.86
C PRO A 18 14.78 -3.10 10.47
N VAL A 19 14.64 -4.07 9.56
CA VAL A 19 14.26 -3.81 8.17
C VAL A 19 12.73 -3.78 8.01
N CYS A 20 12.05 -4.79 8.55
CA CYS A 20 10.60 -4.99 8.54
C CYS A 20 9.90 -4.97 7.16
N ASN A 21 10.60 -4.81 6.05
CA ASN A 21 9.99 -4.77 4.72
C ASN A 21 10.94 -5.26 3.62
N LYS A 22 10.38 -5.65 2.49
CA LYS A 22 11.13 -5.95 1.27
C LYS A 22 10.28 -5.71 0.02
N MET A 23 10.87 -5.01 -0.95
CA MET A 23 10.33 -4.88 -2.30
C MET A 23 10.49 -6.20 -3.09
N MET A 24 9.39 -6.72 -3.62
CA MET A 24 9.39 -7.76 -4.65
C MET A 24 9.61 -7.15 -6.04
N HIS A 25 8.92 -6.03 -6.31
CA HIS A 25 9.08 -5.23 -7.52
C HIS A 25 9.19 -3.77 -7.12
N ASN A 26 10.14 -3.05 -7.71
CA ASN A 26 10.41 -1.63 -7.44
C ASN A 26 10.59 -0.87 -8.76
N TRP A 27 9.51 -0.82 -9.54
CA TRP A 27 9.44 -0.11 -10.82
C TRP A 27 8.29 0.90 -10.76
N GLN A 28 7.49 1.04 -11.81
CA GLN A 28 6.31 1.92 -11.78
C GLN A 28 5.33 1.47 -10.71
N LEU A 29 5.06 0.18 -10.61
CA LEU A 29 4.32 -0.43 -9.52
C LEU A 29 5.31 -0.93 -8.47
N LYS A 30 5.15 -0.45 -7.24
CA LYS A 30 5.92 -0.95 -6.11
C LYS A 30 5.11 -2.03 -5.42
N VAL A 31 5.62 -3.25 -5.48
CA VAL A 31 5.04 -4.43 -4.83
C VAL A 31 5.92 -4.78 -3.65
N MET A 32 5.46 -4.54 -2.44
CA MET A 32 6.25 -4.80 -1.23
C MET A 32 5.51 -5.65 -0.21
N PHE A 33 6.28 -6.44 0.53
CA PHE A 33 5.81 -7.15 1.70
C PHE A 33 6.44 -6.56 2.95
N VAL A 34 5.64 -6.39 3.99
CA VAL A 34 6.00 -5.70 5.22
C VAL A 34 5.60 -6.57 6.41
N GLY A 35 6.54 -6.85 7.30
CA GLY A 35 6.31 -7.53 8.56
C GLY A 35 6.42 -6.61 9.78
N GLY A 36 6.65 -7.21 10.94
CA GLY A 36 6.73 -6.52 12.22
C GLY A 36 7.50 -7.31 13.29
N PRO A 37 7.62 -6.76 14.51
CA PRO A 37 6.90 -5.60 14.99
C PRO A 37 7.47 -4.28 14.44
N ASN A 38 6.58 -3.36 14.09
CA ASN A 38 6.92 -1.99 13.71
C ASN A 38 5.77 -1.05 14.12
N GLN A 39 5.96 -0.34 15.24
CA GLN A 39 5.05 0.70 15.70
C GLN A 39 5.71 2.06 15.55
N ARG A 40 4.96 3.03 15.04
CA ARG A 40 5.46 4.36 14.70
C ARG A 40 4.42 5.43 14.97
N LYS A 41 4.88 6.66 15.24
CA LYS A 41 4.01 7.82 15.52
C LYS A 41 3.85 8.76 14.33
N ASP A 42 4.73 8.65 13.35
CA ASP A 42 4.66 9.43 12.13
C ASP A 42 3.54 8.94 11.22
N TYR A 43 2.91 9.91 10.58
CA TYR A 43 1.92 9.76 9.54
C TYR A 43 2.57 10.13 8.22
N HIS A 44 2.56 9.18 7.29
CA HIS A 44 2.93 9.40 5.91
C HIS A 44 1.72 9.94 5.13
N ILE A 45 2.01 10.70 4.09
CA ILE A 45 1.06 11.43 3.25
C ILE A 45 1.64 11.39 1.85
N GLU A 46 0.89 10.86 0.90
CA GLU A 46 1.29 10.84 -0.51
C GLU A 46 0.11 11.19 -1.42
N GLU A 47 0.40 11.51 -2.67
CA GLU A 47 -0.62 11.83 -3.68
C GLU A 47 -1.12 10.60 -4.45
N GLY A 48 -0.46 9.45 -4.27
CA GLY A 48 -0.91 8.13 -4.73
C GLY A 48 -1.85 7.45 -3.73
N GLU A 49 -2.45 6.35 -4.18
CA GLU A 49 -3.19 5.43 -3.31
C GLU A 49 -2.27 4.33 -2.77
N GLU A 50 -2.71 3.67 -1.71
CA GLU A 50 -2.03 2.48 -1.16
C GLU A 50 -3.03 1.33 -0.96
N LEU A 51 -2.76 0.18 -1.58
CA LEU A 51 -3.53 -1.04 -1.35
C LEU A 51 -2.82 -1.91 -0.31
N PHE A 52 -3.58 -2.34 0.70
CA PHE A 52 -3.14 -3.23 1.76
C PHE A 52 -3.86 -4.58 1.65
N TYR A 53 -3.11 -5.67 1.80
CA TYR A 53 -3.66 -7.00 2.00
C TYR A 53 -2.86 -7.75 3.06
N MET A 54 -3.53 -8.25 4.11
CA MET A 54 -2.83 -8.97 5.17
C MET A 54 -2.72 -10.46 4.83
N VAL A 55 -1.49 -10.92 4.56
CA VAL A 55 -1.18 -12.31 4.25
C VAL A 55 -1.16 -13.16 5.53
N LYS A 56 -0.62 -12.60 6.62
CA LYS A 56 -0.50 -13.26 7.92
C LYS A 56 -0.65 -12.23 9.04
N GLY A 57 -1.49 -12.54 10.02
CA GLY A 57 -1.78 -11.72 11.18
C GLY A 57 -2.48 -10.40 10.84
N ASP A 58 -2.78 -9.63 11.88
CA ASP A 58 -3.54 -8.39 11.77
C ASP A 58 -2.61 -7.17 11.79
N MET A 59 -3.06 -6.07 11.20
CA MET A 59 -2.43 -4.75 11.38
C MET A 59 -3.45 -3.69 11.74
N CYS A 60 -2.98 -2.56 12.27
CA CYS A 60 -3.79 -1.37 12.46
C CYS A 60 -3.19 -0.22 11.63
N LEU A 61 -3.96 0.31 10.69
CA LEU A 61 -3.61 1.54 9.98
C LEU A 61 -4.29 2.71 10.67
N LYS A 62 -3.52 3.50 11.43
CA LYS A 62 -4.05 4.74 12.01
C LYS A 62 -4.15 5.79 10.91
N ILE A 63 -5.29 6.45 10.78
CA ILE A 63 -5.49 7.48 9.76
C ILE A 63 -6.08 8.75 10.38
N VAL A 64 -5.99 9.86 9.64
CA VAL A 64 -6.79 11.05 9.92
C VAL A 64 -7.95 11.10 8.93
N GLU A 65 -9.12 10.61 9.34
CA GLU A 65 -10.36 10.67 8.56
C GLU A 65 -11.17 11.89 8.99
N GLN A 66 -11.51 12.76 8.03
CA GLN A 66 -12.31 13.96 8.29
C GLN A 66 -11.80 14.81 9.47
N GLY A 67 -10.46 14.91 9.58
CA GLY A 67 -9.80 15.65 10.65
C GLY A 67 -9.82 15.00 12.02
N LYS A 68 -10.12 13.69 12.11
CA LYS A 68 -10.10 12.93 13.36
C LYS A 68 -9.25 11.68 13.20
N HIS A 69 -8.53 11.34 14.27
CA HIS A 69 -7.83 10.05 14.36
C HIS A 69 -8.84 8.90 14.30
N LYS A 70 -8.53 7.90 13.48
CA LYS A 70 -9.29 6.67 13.32
C LYS A 70 -8.35 5.50 13.16
N ASP A 71 -8.61 4.44 13.90
CA ASP A 71 -7.89 3.17 13.77
C ASP A 71 -8.64 2.28 12.78
N VAL A 72 -7.98 1.91 11.67
CA VAL A 72 -8.48 0.94 10.69
C VAL A 72 -7.77 -0.38 10.94
N VAL A 73 -8.46 -1.33 11.59
CA VAL A 73 -7.95 -2.69 11.77
C VAL A 73 -8.16 -3.46 10.48
N ILE A 74 -7.07 -3.98 9.91
CA ILE A 74 -7.06 -4.83 8.71
C ILE A 74 -6.60 -6.20 9.17
N LYS A 75 -7.51 -7.16 9.19
CA LYS A 75 -7.25 -8.52 9.70
C LYS A 75 -6.60 -9.41 8.65
N GLU A 76 -6.01 -10.51 9.08
CA GLU A 76 -5.53 -11.56 8.18
C GLU A 76 -6.59 -11.92 7.11
N GLY A 77 -6.19 -11.90 5.83
CA GLY A 77 -7.06 -12.15 4.68
C GLY A 77 -7.93 -10.98 4.24
N GLU A 78 -7.91 -9.84 4.94
CA GLU A 78 -8.63 -8.64 4.54
C GLU A 78 -7.84 -7.77 3.56
N VAL A 79 -8.57 -7.12 2.65
CA VAL A 79 -8.07 -6.12 1.71
C VAL A 79 -8.60 -4.75 2.12
N PHE A 80 -7.78 -3.72 1.94
CA PHE A 80 -8.14 -2.32 2.16
C PHE A 80 -7.42 -1.42 1.16
N LEU A 81 -8.14 -0.49 0.52
CA LEU A 81 -7.57 0.53 -0.35
C LEU A 81 -7.66 1.89 0.34
N LEU A 82 -6.52 2.53 0.52
CA LEU A 82 -6.40 3.88 1.06
C LEU A 82 -6.41 4.91 -0.07
N PRO A 83 -7.41 5.82 -0.11
CA PRO A 83 -7.41 6.96 -1.04
C PRO A 83 -6.19 7.87 -0.87
N ALA A 84 -5.85 8.57 -1.95
CA ALA A 84 -4.78 9.55 -1.97
C ALA A 84 -4.93 10.66 -0.91
N ARG A 85 -3.79 11.18 -0.43
CA ARG A 85 -3.68 12.35 0.45
C ARG A 85 -4.34 12.19 1.83
N ILE A 86 -4.62 10.94 2.22
CA ILE A 86 -4.99 10.60 3.59
C ILE A 86 -3.73 10.33 4.41
N GLN A 87 -3.61 11.06 5.50
CA GLN A 87 -2.53 10.87 6.48
C GLN A 87 -2.69 9.53 7.15
N HIS A 88 -1.67 8.68 7.11
CA HIS A 88 -1.77 7.32 7.63
C HIS A 88 -0.47 6.86 8.32
N SER A 89 -0.60 6.01 9.34
CA SER A 89 0.49 5.52 10.19
C SER A 89 0.31 4.02 10.43
N PRO A 90 0.98 3.16 9.64
CA PRO A 90 0.87 1.71 9.77
C PRO A 90 1.47 1.20 11.08
N GLN A 91 0.70 0.37 11.81
CA GLN A 91 1.11 -0.31 13.02
C GLN A 91 1.08 -1.81 12.79
N ARG A 92 2.23 -2.47 12.92
CA ARG A 92 2.38 -3.90 12.69
C ARG A 92 2.90 -4.58 13.94
N GLU A 93 2.23 -5.66 14.34
CA GLU A 93 2.67 -6.51 15.43
C GLU A 93 3.69 -7.55 14.96
N GLU A 94 4.29 -8.26 15.90
CA GLU A 94 5.21 -9.36 15.60
C GLU A 94 4.52 -10.48 14.79
N ASN A 95 5.30 -11.23 14.01
CA ASN A 95 4.83 -12.38 13.25
C ASN A 95 3.73 -12.08 12.21
N THR A 96 3.61 -10.84 11.78
CA THR A 96 2.69 -10.41 10.71
C THR A 96 3.40 -10.30 9.36
N ILE A 97 2.65 -10.45 8.26
CA ILE A 97 3.08 -10.17 6.88
C ILE A 97 1.91 -9.52 6.15
N GLY A 98 2.11 -8.32 5.62
CA GLY A 98 1.16 -7.64 4.75
C GLY A 98 1.78 -7.29 3.40
N LEU A 99 1.02 -7.44 2.33
CA LEU A 99 1.26 -6.85 1.03
C LEU A 99 0.87 -5.37 1.07
N VAL A 100 1.71 -4.52 0.51
CA VAL A 100 1.39 -3.13 0.17
C VAL A 100 1.71 -2.89 -1.30
N LEU A 101 0.76 -2.31 -2.03
CA LEU A 101 0.95 -1.82 -3.38
C LEU A 101 0.85 -0.29 -3.37
N GLU A 102 1.86 0.36 -3.92
CA GLU A 102 1.89 1.79 -4.22
C GLU A 102 2.50 1.97 -5.62
N ARG A 103 2.64 3.21 -6.09
CA ARG A 103 3.29 3.50 -7.38
C ARG A 103 4.42 4.49 -7.26
N GLU A 104 5.30 4.48 -8.26
CA GLU A 104 6.25 5.55 -8.49
C GLU A 104 5.54 6.92 -8.54
N ARG A 105 6.17 7.91 -7.93
CA ARG A 105 5.64 9.28 -7.89
C ARG A 105 5.85 9.95 -9.25
N ALA A 106 4.87 10.70 -9.71
CA ALA A 106 5.08 11.60 -10.84
C ALA A 106 6.02 12.75 -10.45
N SER A 107 6.70 13.36 -11.41
CA SER A 107 7.74 14.38 -11.15
C SER A 107 7.26 15.63 -10.38
N GLY A 108 5.95 15.89 -10.36
CA GLY A 108 5.34 16.99 -9.61
C GLY A 108 4.77 16.58 -8.25
N GLU A 109 4.76 15.29 -7.92
CA GLU A 109 4.15 14.80 -6.68
C GLU A 109 5.10 14.95 -5.50
N THR A 110 4.49 15.19 -4.34
CA THR A 110 5.18 15.38 -3.08
C THR A 110 4.68 14.39 -2.04
N ASP A 111 5.59 13.89 -1.21
CA ASP A 111 5.29 13.11 -0.02
C ASP A 111 5.52 13.97 1.22
N GLY A 112 4.80 13.64 2.29
CA GLY A 112 4.90 14.29 3.59
C GLY A 112 5.07 13.26 4.69
N LEU A 113 5.95 13.55 5.65
CA LEU A 113 6.00 12.84 6.92
C LEU A 113 5.68 13.80 8.04
N ARG A 114 4.70 13.44 8.88
CA ARG A 114 4.14 14.32 9.91
C ARG A 114 4.05 13.60 11.25
N TYR A 115 4.39 14.31 12.32
CA TYR A 115 4.05 13.94 13.70
C TYR A 115 3.01 14.91 14.25
N PHE A 116 2.10 14.40 15.05
CA PHE A 116 1.10 15.20 15.76
C PHE A 116 1.46 15.37 17.23
N ILE A 117 0.84 16.37 17.87
CA ILE A 117 0.80 16.42 19.33
C ILE A 117 -0.01 15.21 19.81
N ASP A 118 0.49 14.51 20.83
CA ASP A 118 -0.14 13.29 21.34
C ASP A 118 -1.62 13.52 21.68
N GLY A 119 -2.50 12.72 21.09
CA GLY A 119 -3.94 12.76 21.31
C GLY A 119 -4.71 13.82 20.51
N THR A 120 -4.05 14.61 19.66
CA THR A 120 -4.69 15.63 18.82
C THR A 120 -4.32 15.46 17.35
N THR A 121 -5.00 16.19 16.46
CA THR A 121 -4.63 16.34 15.04
C THR A 121 -3.86 17.63 14.77
N GLU A 122 -3.31 18.27 15.82
CA GLU A 122 -2.47 19.46 15.69
C GLU A 122 -1.04 19.05 15.31
N ARG A 123 -0.49 19.70 14.28
CA ARG A 123 0.83 19.39 13.73
C ARG A 123 1.92 19.71 14.75
N LEU A 124 2.79 18.74 15.03
CA LEU A 124 3.96 18.91 15.90
C LEU A 124 5.23 19.14 15.07
N TYR A 125 5.46 18.30 14.06
CA TYR A 125 6.62 18.32 13.19
C TYR A 125 6.21 17.79 11.81
N GLU A 126 6.74 18.37 10.74
CA GLU A 126 6.54 17.83 9.40
C GLU A 126 7.71 18.12 8.47
N LYS A 127 7.92 17.24 7.50
CA LYS A 127 8.80 17.47 6.35
C LYS A 127 8.10 16.99 5.08
N TRP A 128 8.34 17.72 4.00
CA TRP A 128 7.82 17.43 2.67
C TRP A 128 8.99 17.20 1.73
N PHE A 129 8.88 16.21 0.85
CA PHE A 129 9.96 15.78 -0.03
C PHE A 129 9.39 15.14 -1.29
N HIS A 130 10.16 15.14 -2.38
CA HIS A 130 9.83 14.33 -3.54
C HIS A 130 10.34 12.92 -3.29
N CYS A 131 9.46 11.92 -3.37
CA CYS A 131 9.82 10.55 -3.01
C CYS A 131 10.34 9.75 -4.20
N THR A 132 11.62 9.35 -4.14
CA THR A 132 12.24 8.42 -5.11
C THR A 132 12.62 7.08 -4.49
N ASP A 133 13.07 7.08 -3.24
CA ASP A 133 13.29 5.90 -2.41
C ASP A 133 12.78 6.20 -1.00
N LEU A 134 11.53 5.79 -0.76
CA LEU A 134 10.79 6.09 0.47
C LEU A 134 11.57 5.64 1.71
N GLY A 135 12.17 4.45 1.69
CA GLY A 135 12.91 3.92 2.85
C GLY A 135 14.15 4.74 3.16
N ALA A 136 14.91 5.13 2.13
CA ALA A 136 16.12 5.94 2.29
C ALA A 136 15.80 7.39 2.73
N GLU A 137 14.71 7.97 2.22
CA GLU A 137 14.32 9.36 2.46
C GLU A 137 13.62 9.55 3.82
N LEU A 138 12.84 8.57 4.28
CA LEU A 138 12.20 8.62 5.58
C LEU A 138 13.20 8.60 6.74
N LYS A 139 14.27 7.81 6.63
CA LYS A 139 15.26 7.65 7.71
C LYS A 139 15.81 8.98 8.26
N PRO A 140 16.40 9.87 7.44
CA PRO A 140 16.92 11.14 7.94
C PRO A 140 15.84 12.08 8.49
N ILE A 141 14.60 12.00 8.00
CA ILE A 141 13.48 12.80 8.51
C ILE A 141 13.09 12.32 9.91
N ILE A 142 12.98 11.00 10.10
CA ILE A 142 12.68 10.37 11.39
C ILE A 142 13.80 10.67 12.40
N ASP A 143 15.06 10.48 12.01
CA ASP A 143 16.22 10.83 12.86
C ASP A 143 16.22 12.34 13.21
N GLY A 144 15.84 13.19 12.25
CA GLY A 144 15.69 14.63 12.45
C GLY A 144 14.61 14.98 13.47
N TYR A 145 13.45 14.31 13.43
CA TYR A 145 12.39 14.48 14.41
C TYR A 145 12.86 14.07 15.81
N PHE A 146 13.45 12.89 15.98
CA PHE A 146 13.90 12.42 17.30
C PHE A 146 15.01 13.29 17.91
N ASN A 147 15.77 14.03 17.10
CA ASN A 147 16.77 15.00 17.56
C ASN A 147 16.23 16.43 17.76
N SER A 148 14.98 16.69 17.38
CA SER A 148 14.36 18.02 17.37
C SER A 148 13.95 18.53 18.75
N THR A 149 13.73 19.85 18.85
CA THR A 149 13.14 20.48 20.05
C THR A 149 11.68 20.07 20.22
N GLN A 150 10.95 19.87 19.12
CA GLN A 150 9.56 19.44 19.11
C GLN A 150 9.40 18.07 19.77
N PHE A 151 10.28 17.10 19.47
CA PHE A 151 10.29 15.81 20.16
C PHE A 151 10.60 15.96 21.67
N LYS A 152 11.57 16.80 22.03
CA LYS A 152 11.96 17.02 23.43
C LYS A 152 10.89 17.71 24.27
N THR A 153 10.11 18.60 23.66
CA THR A 153 9.16 19.48 24.38
C THR A 153 7.70 19.10 24.18
N GLY A 154 7.39 18.31 23.15
CA GLY A 154 6.02 18.02 22.71
C GLY A 154 5.28 19.25 22.17
N LYS A 155 5.99 20.34 21.84
CA LYS A 155 5.39 21.60 21.37
C LYS A 155 5.79 21.91 19.93
N PRO A 156 4.85 22.41 19.11
CA PRO A 156 5.18 22.84 17.75
C PRO A 156 6.03 24.10 17.76
N ILE A 157 6.83 24.27 16.72
CA ILE A 157 7.51 25.52 16.38
C ILE A 157 6.81 26.06 15.13
N PRO A 158 5.91 27.05 15.24
CA PRO A 158 5.05 27.49 14.13
C PRO A 158 5.82 27.90 12.87
N GLU A 159 7.00 28.49 13.03
CA GLU A 159 7.87 28.94 11.94
C GLU A 159 8.50 27.77 11.15
N GLU A 160 8.56 26.58 11.74
CA GLU A 160 9.08 25.36 11.08
C GLU A 160 7.97 24.51 10.45
N LEU A 161 6.70 24.82 10.69
CA LEU A 161 5.57 24.16 10.03
C LEU A 161 5.29 24.79 8.66
N GLN A 162 4.93 23.95 7.70
CA GLN A 162 4.65 24.41 6.34
C GLN A 162 3.32 25.18 6.33
N ALA A 163 3.39 26.49 6.10
CA ALA A 163 2.19 27.34 6.02
C ALA A 163 1.30 26.96 4.82
N ASN A 164 1.93 26.79 3.65
CA ASN A 164 1.26 26.39 2.40
C ASN A 164 1.62 24.94 2.09
N LEU A 165 0.65 24.05 2.26
CA LEU A 165 0.79 22.63 1.91
C LEU A 165 0.97 22.47 0.39
N PRO A 166 1.77 21.48 -0.06
CA PRO A 166 1.96 21.23 -1.49
C PRO A 166 0.66 20.81 -2.21
N PHE A 167 -0.30 20.26 -1.47
CA PHE A 167 -1.64 19.89 -1.94
C PHE A 167 -2.68 19.98 -0.82
N GLU A 168 -3.97 19.97 -1.21
CA GLU A 168 -5.09 19.85 -0.27
C GLU A 168 -5.15 18.43 0.29
N LEU A 169 -5.11 18.31 1.61
CA LEU A 169 -5.33 17.02 2.30
C LEU A 169 -6.77 16.55 2.11
N ASP A 170 -6.98 15.25 1.99
CA ASP A 170 -8.34 14.73 1.98
C ASP A 170 -8.93 14.75 3.40
N MET A 171 -9.88 15.66 3.60
CA MET A 171 -10.58 15.86 4.87
C MET A 171 -12.08 15.58 4.73
N LYS A 172 -12.52 14.97 3.62
CA LYS A 172 -13.94 14.79 3.29
C LYS A 172 -14.29 13.32 3.15
N THR A 173 -13.39 12.51 2.61
CA THR A 173 -13.64 11.09 2.37
C THR A 173 -13.82 10.34 3.69
N VAL A 174 -14.86 9.50 3.73
CA VAL A 174 -14.98 8.42 4.71
C VAL A 174 -14.40 7.19 4.04
N VAL A 175 -13.34 6.61 4.58
CA VAL A 175 -12.70 5.45 3.95
C VAL A 175 -13.61 4.24 4.04
N MET A 176 -13.47 3.35 3.05
CA MET A 176 -14.15 2.07 3.07
C MET A 176 -13.73 1.24 4.30
N LYS A 177 -14.52 0.21 4.63
CA LYS A 177 -14.07 -0.78 5.61
C LYS A 177 -13.19 -1.81 4.90
N PRO A 178 -12.13 -2.31 5.57
CA PRO A 178 -11.50 -3.55 5.12
C PRO A 178 -12.53 -4.66 5.01
N PHE A 179 -12.34 -5.56 4.05
CA PHE A 179 -13.24 -6.69 3.83
C PHE A 179 -12.46 -7.98 3.58
N PRO A 180 -12.98 -9.14 4.02
CA PRO A 180 -12.32 -10.42 3.78
C PRO A 180 -12.33 -10.75 2.29
N LEU A 181 -11.14 -10.94 1.71
CA LEU A 181 -11.02 -11.23 0.28
C LEU A 181 -11.75 -12.52 -0.10
N LYS A 182 -11.66 -13.54 0.76
CA LYS A 182 -12.31 -14.83 0.54
C LYS A 182 -13.83 -14.71 0.42
N ASP A 183 -14.45 -13.93 1.32
CA ASP A 183 -15.88 -13.73 1.34
C ASP A 183 -16.30 -12.93 0.09
N TRP A 184 -15.56 -11.88 -0.25
CA TRP A 184 -15.79 -11.11 -1.48
C TRP A 184 -15.70 -12.00 -2.73
N LEU A 185 -14.69 -12.87 -2.83
CA LEU A 185 -14.55 -13.82 -3.95
C LEU A 185 -15.70 -14.84 -4.00
N GLN A 186 -16.23 -15.26 -2.84
CA GLN A 186 -17.37 -16.17 -2.78
C GLN A 186 -18.66 -15.48 -3.24
N GLU A 187 -18.89 -14.25 -2.80
CA GLU A 187 -20.07 -13.45 -3.17
C GLU A 187 -20.12 -13.15 -4.68
N HIS A 188 -18.95 -12.95 -5.31
CA HIS A 188 -18.84 -12.62 -6.74
C HIS A 188 -18.48 -13.84 -7.60
N ARG A 189 -18.51 -15.07 -7.06
CA ARG A 189 -18.01 -16.27 -7.76
C ARG A 189 -18.67 -16.46 -9.13
N LYS A 190 -19.98 -16.25 -9.20
CA LYS A 190 -20.73 -16.39 -10.45
C LYS A 190 -20.26 -15.40 -11.51
N ASP A 191 -20.18 -14.12 -11.14
CA ASP A 191 -19.76 -13.04 -12.04
C ASP A 191 -18.29 -13.24 -12.48
N LEU A 192 -17.43 -13.75 -11.60
CA LEU A 192 -16.04 -14.07 -11.91
C LEU A 192 -15.90 -15.16 -13.00
N ASP A 193 -16.79 -16.15 -13.02
CA ASP A 193 -16.80 -17.24 -14.00
C ASP A 193 -17.54 -16.88 -15.30
N GLU A 194 -18.43 -15.86 -15.28
CA GLU A 194 -19.27 -15.47 -16.43
C GLU A 194 -18.77 -14.20 -17.15
N ASP A 195 -18.26 -13.19 -16.44
CA ASP A 195 -18.07 -11.83 -16.96
C ASP A 195 -16.63 -11.48 -17.36
N GLY A 196 -15.72 -12.45 -17.40
CA GLY A 196 -14.32 -12.20 -17.79
C GLY A 196 -13.60 -11.22 -16.84
N GLY A 197 -14.09 -11.09 -15.61
CA GLY A 197 -13.46 -10.40 -14.49
C GLY A 197 -14.29 -9.27 -13.87
N VAL A 198 -14.10 -9.07 -12.57
CA VAL A 198 -14.88 -8.14 -11.74
C VAL A 198 -13.94 -7.11 -11.10
N SER A 199 -14.28 -5.81 -11.21
CA SER A 199 -13.52 -4.76 -10.51
C SER A 199 -13.82 -4.80 -9.01
N MET A 200 -12.77 -4.81 -8.19
CA MET A 200 -12.88 -4.90 -6.75
C MET A 200 -13.37 -3.59 -6.11
N PHE A 201 -12.89 -2.45 -6.63
CA PHE A 201 -13.13 -1.13 -6.04
C PHE A 201 -13.96 -0.19 -6.94
N GLY A 202 -14.32 -0.63 -8.15
CA GLY A 202 -15.02 0.20 -9.13
C GLY A 202 -14.06 1.10 -9.92
N ASP A 203 -14.56 2.26 -10.35
CA ASP A 203 -13.92 3.20 -11.30
C ASP A 203 -13.49 4.53 -10.66
N LYS A 204 -13.64 4.65 -9.33
CA LYS A 204 -13.39 5.90 -8.60
C LYS A 204 -11.97 6.05 -8.07
N PHE A 205 -11.18 5.00 -8.18
CA PHE A 205 -9.84 4.90 -7.63
C PHE A 205 -8.79 4.90 -8.74
N GLN A 206 -7.59 5.34 -8.39
CA GLN A 206 -6.43 5.28 -9.28
C GLN A 206 -5.99 3.84 -9.54
N PHE A 207 -6.03 2.98 -8.52
CA PHE A 207 -5.77 1.56 -8.70
C PHE A 207 -6.94 0.85 -9.37
N GLU A 208 -6.69 0.27 -10.53
CA GLU A 208 -7.59 -0.72 -11.12
C GLU A 208 -7.22 -2.11 -10.58
N THR A 209 -8.05 -2.64 -9.68
CA THR A 209 -7.92 -4.01 -9.18
C THR A 209 -9.05 -4.85 -9.74
N ARG A 210 -8.71 -5.86 -10.54
CA ARG A 210 -9.68 -6.74 -11.20
C ARG A 210 -9.40 -8.19 -10.84
N MET A 211 -10.46 -8.91 -10.51
CA MET A 211 -10.42 -10.34 -10.17
C MET A 211 -10.94 -11.16 -11.33
N PHE A 212 -10.35 -12.32 -11.56
CA PHE A 212 -10.73 -13.21 -12.66
C PHE A 212 -11.01 -14.62 -12.11
N GLY A 213 -12.12 -15.21 -12.55
CA GLY A 213 -12.47 -16.60 -12.27
C GLY A 213 -12.00 -17.55 -13.38
N SER A 214 -12.72 -18.64 -13.55
CA SER A 214 -12.46 -19.61 -14.61
C SER A 214 -12.81 -19.00 -15.96
N GLY A 215 -11.93 -19.12 -16.95
CA GLY A 215 -12.24 -18.71 -18.32
C GLY A 215 -11.06 -18.11 -19.05
N LYS A 216 -11.37 -17.26 -20.03
CA LYS A 216 -10.39 -16.50 -20.80
C LYS A 216 -10.73 -15.02 -20.67
N ALA A 217 -9.72 -14.23 -20.31
CA ALA A 217 -9.78 -12.79 -20.34
C ALA A 217 -8.68 -12.24 -21.24
N GLU A 218 -8.93 -11.07 -21.81
CA GLU A 218 -7.95 -10.27 -22.52
C GLU A 218 -7.89 -8.93 -21.80
N GLY A 219 -6.68 -8.39 -21.66
CA GLY A 219 -6.43 -7.12 -21.01
C GLY A 219 -5.59 -6.24 -21.91
N ASN A 220 -5.45 -4.98 -21.53
CA ASN A 220 -4.53 -4.04 -22.16
C ASN A 220 -3.91 -3.23 -21.04
N ASN A 221 -2.59 -3.07 -21.07
CA ASN A 221 -1.85 -2.31 -20.08
C ASN A 221 -1.01 -1.20 -20.71
N ALA A 222 -1.57 -0.49 -21.69
CA ALA A 222 -0.86 0.49 -22.53
C ALA A 222 0.02 1.50 -21.76
N THR A 223 -0.41 1.95 -20.58
CA THR A 223 0.23 3.06 -19.85
C THR A 223 0.72 2.70 -18.46
N ALA A 224 0.47 1.48 -17.97
CA ALA A 224 0.82 1.10 -16.61
C ALA A 224 1.24 -0.36 -16.47
N GLU A 225 2.12 -0.63 -15.52
CA GLU A 225 2.48 -1.99 -15.11
C GLU A 225 1.26 -2.71 -14.55
N THR A 226 1.18 -4.00 -14.84
CA THR A 226 0.14 -4.88 -14.31
C THR A 226 0.81 -6.01 -13.54
N TRP A 227 0.46 -6.16 -12.27
CA TRP A 227 0.90 -7.28 -11.46
C TRP A 227 -0.23 -8.29 -11.33
N LEU A 228 -0.06 -9.43 -11.99
CA LEU A 228 -0.97 -10.57 -11.87
C LEU A 228 -0.55 -11.42 -10.68
N TRP A 229 -1.52 -11.86 -9.89
CA TRP A 229 -1.30 -12.79 -8.79
C TRP A 229 -2.31 -13.93 -8.84
N GLN A 230 -1.83 -15.14 -9.11
CA GLN A 230 -2.64 -16.34 -9.15
C GLN A 230 -2.95 -16.80 -7.72
N LEU A 231 -4.12 -16.41 -7.20
CA LEU A 231 -4.51 -16.74 -5.83
C LEU A 231 -4.76 -18.25 -5.63
N GLU A 232 -5.48 -18.86 -6.56
CA GLU A 232 -5.92 -20.27 -6.50
C GLU A 232 -5.82 -20.91 -7.88
N GLY A 233 -5.63 -22.22 -7.96
CA GLY A 233 -5.65 -22.96 -9.23
C GLY A 233 -4.46 -22.67 -10.13
N GLU A 234 -4.70 -22.66 -11.45
CA GLU A 234 -3.69 -22.45 -12.48
C GLU A 234 -4.21 -21.52 -13.58
N ALA A 235 -3.31 -20.79 -14.23
CA ALA A 235 -3.62 -19.98 -15.41
C ALA A 235 -2.51 -20.05 -16.44
N LYS A 236 -2.89 -19.82 -17.69
CA LYS A 236 -1.96 -19.64 -18.81
C LYS A 236 -2.06 -18.21 -19.30
N VAL A 237 -1.02 -17.42 -19.07
CA VAL A 237 -0.93 -16.01 -19.45
C VAL A 237 -0.02 -15.88 -20.66
N THR A 238 -0.52 -15.26 -21.72
CA THR A 238 0.29 -14.92 -22.90
C THR A 238 0.60 -13.43 -22.87
N VAL A 239 1.88 -13.08 -22.97
CA VAL A 239 2.38 -11.69 -22.98
C VAL A 239 3.28 -11.54 -24.20
N GLY A 240 2.83 -10.80 -25.21
CA GLY A 240 3.43 -10.84 -26.56
C GLY A 240 3.51 -12.28 -27.09
N ASP A 241 4.71 -12.72 -27.50
CA ASP A 241 4.94 -14.08 -28.02
C ASP A 241 5.27 -15.11 -26.92
N ARG A 242 5.26 -14.71 -25.64
CA ARG A 242 5.65 -15.57 -24.52
C ARG A 242 4.44 -16.10 -23.79
N VAL A 243 4.51 -17.37 -23.42
CA VAL A 243 3.51 -18.05 -22.61
C VAL A 243 4.09 -18.32 -21.23
N HIS A 244 3.35 -17.92 -20.20
CA HIS A 244 3.65 -18.13 -18.80
C HIS A 244 2.55 -19.01 -18.19
N ASN A 245 2.91 -20.18 -17.67
CA ASN A 245 2.00 -20.96 -16.85
C ASN A 245 2.19 -20.52 -15.40
N LEU A 246 1.10 -20.10 -14.75
CA LEU A 246 1.05 -19.69 -13.36
C LEU A 246 0.32 -20.77 -12.57
N VAL A 247 0.88 -21.18 -11.45
CA VAL A 247 0.19 -22.00 -10.45
C VAL A 247 -0.17 -21.14 -9.23
N ALA A 248 -0.91 -21.72 -8.27
CA ALA A 248 -1.26 -21.02 -7.05
C ALA A 248 -0.04 -20.36 -6.38
N HIS A 249 -0.24 -19.10 -5.98
CA HIS A 249 0.74 -18.16 -5.44
C HIS A 249 1.77 -17.61 -6.44
N ASP A 250 1.78 -18.01 -7.70
CA ASP A 250 2.62 -17.36 -8.69
C ASP A 250 2.13 -15.95 -8.98
N SER A 251 3.07 -15.02 -9.11
CA SER A 251 2.83 -13.68 -9.60
C SER A 251 3.65 -13.36 -10.83
N LEU A 252 3.18 -12.41 -11.63
CA LEU A 252 3.84 -11.94 -12.83
C LEU A 252 3.65 -10.43 -12.96
N LEU A 253 4.75 -9.68 -12.97
CA LEU A 253 4.75 -8.28 -13.36
C LEU A 253 4.86 -8.18 -14.89
N ILE A 254 3.96 -7.42 -15.49
CA ILE A 254 3.90 -7.15 -16.93
C ILE A 254 4.17 -5.67 -17.14
N ALA A 255 5.16 -5.34 -17.96
CA ALA A 255 5.53 -3.96 -18.25
C ALA A 255 4.47 -3.29 -19.15
N PRO A 256 4.37 -1.95 -19.16
CA PRO A 256 3.36 -1.25 -19.95
C PRO A 256 3.44 -1.60 -21.45
N GLY A 257 2.27 -1.78 -22.07
CA GLY A 257 2.11 -2.07 -23.50
C GLY A 257 2.49 -3.49 -23.93
N GLN A 258 2.52 -4.45 -22.99
CA GLN A 258 2.86 -5.85 -23.27
C GLN A 258 1.68 -6.82 -23.10
N MET A 259 0.59 -6.39 -22.49
CA MET A 259 -0.63 -7.17 -22.25
C MET A 259 -1.62 -7.08 -23.41
#